data_AF-A0A8J5JAU2-F1
#
_entry.id   AF-A0A8J5JAU2-F1
#
_cell.length_a   1.000
_cell.length_b   1.000
_cell.length_c   1.000
_cell.angle_alpha   90.00
_cell.angle_beta   90.00
_cell.angle_gamma   90.00
#
_symmetry.space_group_name_H-M   'P 1'
#
loop_
_entity.id
_entity.type
_entity.pdbx_description
1 polymer ?
#
loop_
_entity_poly.entity_id
_entity_poly.type
_entity_poly.pdbx_seq_one_letter_code
_entity_poly.pdbx_strand_id
1 'polypeptide(L)'
;MLTPIPAIAVTLLIDCTPLRAPSEGWQANYAFWTRWFLALVAVSVGVTLQVREAILPGTISNAGAAVIALGTSITDVSVALVIAVLWQFPIPFGYILSWSSPSMFLTSSTLQYACRYQRQWSQPC
;
A
#
# COMPACT_ATOMS: atom_id res chain seq x y z
N MET A 1 -12.80 -1.87 21.41
CA MET A 1 -13.35 -0.52 21.14
C MET A 1 -12.29 0.59 21.07
N LEU A 2 -11.02 0.36 21.45
CA LEU A 2 -9.91 1.32 21.28
C LEU A 2 -9.30 1.31 19.87
N THR A 3 -9.80 0.47 18.95
CA THR A 3 -9.24 0.23 17.62
C THR A 3 -9.12 1.45 16.69
N PRO A 4 -9.94 2.52 16.75
CA PRO A 4 -9.70 3.66 15.87
C PRO A 4 -8.51 4.52 16.35
N ILE A 5 -8.16 4.49 17.63
CA ILE A 5 -7.18 5.41 18.22
C ILE A 5 -5.78 5.23 17.60
N PRO A 6 -5.22 4.00 17.48
CA PRO A 6 -3.92 3.82 16.83
C PRO A 6 -3.92 4.27 15.37
N ALA A 7 -4.99 4.00 14.63
CA ALA A 7 -5.09 4.39 13.23
C ALA A 7 -5.14 5.93 13.08
N ILE A 8 -5.98 6.60 13.88
CA ILE A 8 -6.07 8.07 13.89
C ILE A 8 -4.74 8.68 14.29
N ALA A 9 -4.06 8.14 15.31
CA ALA A 9 -2.76 8.63 15.73
C ALA A 9 -1.72 8.55 14.60
N VAL A 10 -1.63 7.41 13.89
CA VAL A 10 -0.73 7.25 12.75
C VAL A 10 -1.08 8.23 11.62
N THR A 11 -2.36 8.38 11.29
CA THR A 11 -2.80 9.33 10.26
C THR A 11 -2.44 10.76 10.61
N LEU A 12 -2.67 11.19 11.86
CA LEU A 12 -2.30 12.53 12.33
C LEU A 12 -0.78 12.75 12.26
N LEU A 13 0.02 11.77 12.68
CA LEU A 13 1.48 11.85 12.58
C LEU A 13 1.95 12.04 11.13
N ILE A 14 1.33 11.35 10.19
CA ILE A 14 1.59 11.52 8.76
C ILE A 14 1.15 12.93 8.31
N ASP A 15 -0.07 13.32 8.67
CA ASP A 15 -0.71 14.53 8.14
C ASP A 15 -0.14 15.85 8.68
N CYS A 16 0.49 15.82 9.85
CA CYS A 16 1.19 16.97 10.43
C CYS A 16 2.44 17.39 9.64
N THR A 17 2.93 16.57 8.70
CA THR A 17 4.12 16.92 7.90
C THR A 17 3.77 18.04 6.90
N PRO A 18 4.42 19.22 6.95
CA PRO A 18 4.04 20.35 6.12
C PRO A 18 4.27 20.10 4.63
N LEU A 19 3.32 20.52 3.81
CA LEU A 19 3.40 20.49 2.35
C LEU A 19 3.82 21.84 1.80
N ARG A 20 4.45 21.85 0.63
CA ARG A 20 4.75 23.09 -0.09
C ARG A 20 3.59 23.48 -0.99
N ALA A 21 3.64 24.68 -1.55
CA ALA A 21 2.64 25.10 -2.51
C ALA A 21 2.65 24.15 -3.73
N PRO A 22 1.49 23.71 -4.25
CA PRO A 22 1.44 22.81 -5.40
C PRO A 22 2.07 23.40 -6.66
N SER A 23 2.09 24.73 -6.79
CA SER A 23 2.74 25.47 -7.87
C SER A 23 4.26 25.31 -7.91
N GLU A 24 4.90 24.90 -6.82
CA GLU A 24 6.33 24.57 -6.79
C GLU A 24 6.65 23.21 -7.44
N GLY A 25 5.62 22.47 -7.86
CA GLY A 25 5.75 21.22 -8.60
C GLY A 25 6.06 20.01 -7.73
N TRP A 26 6.10 18.84 -8.37
CA TRP A 26 6.23 17.56 -7.69
C TRP A 26 7.59 17.36 -7.00
N GLN A 27 8.67 17.94 -7.54
CA GLN A 27 10.03 17.81 -7.00
C GLN A 27 10.18 18.55 -5.67
N ALA A 28 9.60 19.75 -5.56
CA ALA A 28 9.62 20.53 -4.33
C ALA A 28 8.77 19.90 -3.21
N ASN A 29 7.82 19.06 -3.59
CA ASN A 29 6.86 18.41 -2.69
C ASN A 29 7.30 17.00 -2.25
N TYR A 30 8.55 16.81 -1.84
CA TYR A 30 9.03 15.50 -1.31
C TYR A 30 8.22 15.00 -0.10
N ALA A 31 7.76 15.91 0.77
CA ALA A 31 6.91 15.58 1.91
C ALA A 31 5.57 14.95 1.49
N PHE A 32 5.01 15.35 0.34
CA PHE A 32 3.79 14.76 -0.21
C PHE A 32 3.99 13.28 -0.53
N TRP A 33 5.09 12.94 -1.22
CA TRP A 33 5.42 11.57 -1.59
C TRP A 33 5.68 10.70 -0.36
N THR A 34 6.38 11.23 0.65
CA THR A 34 6.59 10.53 1.92
C THR A 34 5.28 10.25 2.64
N ARG A 35 4.37 11.25 2.73
CA ARG A 35 3.06 11.08 3.36
C ARG A 35 2.23 10.01 2.66
N TRP A 36 2.15 10.08 1.33
CA TRP A 36 1.43 9.11 0.52
C TRP A 36 2.00 7.70 0.74
N PHE A 37 3.32 7.53 0.67
CA PHE A 37 3.98 6.25 0.90
C PHE A 37 3.64 5.66 2.28
N LEU A 38 3.77 6.44 3.35
CA LEU A 38 3.49 5.97 4.71
C LEU A 38 2.02 5.59 4.89
N ALA A 39 1.10 6.37 4.33
CA ALA A 39 -0.32 6.07 4.37
C ALA A 39 -0.63 4.73 3.68
N LEU A 40 -0.03 4.49 2.51
CA LEU A 40 -0.22 3.22 1.80
C LEU A 40 0.40 2.03 2.51
N VAL A 41 1.55 2.21 3.18
CA VAL A 41 2.14 1.12 3.97
C VAL A 41 1.18 0.74 5.09
N ALA A 42 0.64 1.72 5.81
CA ALA A 42 -0.32 1.48 6.89
C ALA A 42 -1.59 0.77 6.38
N VAL A 43 -2.17 1.24 5.27
CA VAL A 43 -3.34 0.62 4.63
C VAL A 43 -3.02 -0.80 4.17
N SER A 44 -1.89 -0.99 3.48
CA SER A 44 -1.50 -2.29 2.93
C SER A 44 -1.19 -3.31 4.01
N VAL A 45 -0.61 -2.90 5.15
CA VAL A 45 -0.47 -3.75 6.35
C VAL A 45 -1.86 -4.15 6.84
N GLY A 46 -2.77 -3.19 7.03
CA GLY A 46 -4.13 -3.45 7.49
C GLY A 46 -4.89 -4.45 6.60
N VAL A 47 -4.81 -4.27 5.28
CA VAL A 47 -5.42 -5.19 4.31
C VAL A 47 -4.74 -6.56 4.34
N THR A 48 -3.41 -6.62 4.41
CA THR A 48 -2.68 -7.90 4.47
C THR A 48 -3.03 -8.69 5.74
N LEU A 49 -3.21 -8.00 6.87
CA LEU A 49 -3.69 -8.63 8.10
C LEU A 49 -5.12 -9.14 7.95
N GLN A 50 -6.03 -8.38 7.33
CA GLN A 50 -7.38 -8.87 7.05
C GLN A 50 -7.39 -10.11 6.15
N VAL A 51 -6.53 -10.14 5.12
CA VAL A 51 -6.38 -11.32 4.25
C VAL A 51 -5.87 -12.53 5.03
N ARG A 52 -4.93 -12.33 5.97
CA ARG A 52 -4.42 -13.41 6.82
C ARG A 52 -5.49 -14.04 7.70
N GLU A 53 -6.41 -13.24 8.23
CA GLU A 53 -7.54 -13.76 9.01
C GLU A 53 -8.54 -14.54 8.14
N ALA A 54 -8.58 -14.28 6.83
CA ALA A 54 -9.45 -14.97 5.89
C ALA A 54 -8.87 -16.28 5.31
N ILE A 55 -7.59 -16.61 5.59
CA ILE A 55 -6.90 -17.80 5.08
C ILE A 55 -6.30 -18.63 6.23
N LEU A 56 -5.75 -19.81 5.94
CA LEU A 56 -5.13 -20.64 6.98
C LEU A 56 -3.98 -19.91 7.68
N PRO A 57 -3.89 -19.99 9.03
CA PRO A 57 -2.77 -19.45 9.78
C PRO A 57 -1.42 -19.96 9.25
N GLY A 58 -0.44 -19.07 9.17
CA GLY A 58 0.91 -19.42 8.68
C GLY A 58 1.08 -19.40 7.16
N THR A 59 0.01 -19.25 6.37
CA THR A 59 0.11 -19.15 4.89
C THR A 59 0.95 -17.94 4.45
N ILE A 60 0.76 -16.78 5.10
CA ILE A 60 1.56 -15.58 4.86
C ILE A 60 2.44 -15.33 6.09
N SER A 61 3.76 -15.42 5.94
CA SER A 61 4.74 -15.14 7.00
C SER A 61 4.89 -13.63 7.25
N ASN A 62 5.42 -13.21 8.42
CA ASN A 62 5.58 -11.78 8.76
C ASN A 62 6.46 -11.04 7.75
N ALA A 63 7.52 -11.68 7.28
CA ALA A 63 8.32 -11.16 6.17
C ALA A 63 7.50 -11.06 4.88
N GLY A 64 6.69 -12.07 4.55
CA GLY A 64 5.80 -12.04 3.39
C GLY A 64 4.78 -10.90 3.44
N ALA A 65 4.21 -10.63 4.61
CA ALA A 65 3.29 -9.51 4.80
C ALA A 65 3.99 -8.15 4.66
N ALA A 66 5.20 -8.01 5.18
CA ALA A 66 6.01 -6.80 4.99
C ALA A 66 6.35 -6.58 3.51
N VAL A 67 6.72 -7.63 2.78
CA VAL A 67 7.00 -7.58 1.33
C VAL A 67 5.76 -7.16 0.55
N ILE A 68 4.59 -7.73 0.85
CA ILE A 68 3.32 -7.33 0.23
C ILE A 68 3.05 -5.85 0.48
N ALA A 69 3.12 -5.39 1.73
CA ALA A 69 2.78 -4.02 2.09
C ALA A 69 3.73 -2.99 1.46
N LEU A 70 5.05 -3.24 1.54
CA LEU A 70 6.06 -2.36 0.96
C LEU A 70 6.00 -2.39 -0.57
N GLY A 71 5.92 -3.56 -1.20
CA GLY A 71 5.85 -3.68 -2.66
C GLY A 71 4.61 -3.00 -3.26
N THR A 72 3.46 -3.17 -2.60
CA THR A 72 2.20 -2.50 -2.97
C THR A 72 2.35 -0.98 -2.91
N SER A 73 2.92 -0.47 -1.82
CA SER A 73 3.10 0.97 -1.58
C SER A 73 4.12 1.60 -2.52
N ILE A 74 5.25 0.92 -2.77
CA ILE A 74 6.29 1.38 -3.71
C ILE A 74 5.73 1.49 -5.11
N THR A 75 4.97 0.48 -5.55
CA THR A 75 4.41 0.47 -6.90
C THR A 75 3.43 1.61 -7.11
N ASP A 76 2.49 1.81 -6.18
CA ASP A 76 1.52 2.90 -6.28
C ASP A 76 2.20 4.27 -6.35
N VAL A 77 3.10 4.55 -5.40
CA VAL A 77 3.80 5.85 -5.37
C VAL A 77 4.64 6.04 -6.62
N SER A 78 5.26 4.98 -7.16
CA SER A 78 6.03 5.05 -8.40
C SER A 78 5.16 5.38 -9.59
N VAL A 79 3.98 4.74 -9.71
CA VAL A 79 3.03 5.04 -10.80
C VAL A 79 2.48 6.46 -10.66
N ALA A 80 2.09 6.88 -9.45
CA ALA A 80 1.65 8.24 -9.17
C ALA A 80 2.74 9.27 -9.53
N LEU A 81 4.00 9.00 -9.19
CA LEU A 81 5.13 9.85 -9.53
C LEU A 81 5.33 9.95 -11.05
N VAL A 82 5.25 8.82 -11.76
CA VAL A 82 5.31 8.81 -13.23
C VAL A 82 4.19 9.64 -13.84
N ILE A 83 2.96 9.54 -13.33
CA ILE A 83 1.83 10.37 -13.79
C ILE A 83 2.11 11.85 -13.53
N ALA A 84 2.62 12.20 -12.33
CA ALA A 84 2.95 13.58 -11.99
C ALA A 84 4.08 14.15 -12.87
N VAL A 85 5.04 13.32 -13.27
CA VAL A 85 6.15 13.71 -14.17
C VAL A 85 5.67 13.89 -15.61
N LEU A 86 4.83 12.97 -16.11
CA LEU A 86 4.42 12.93 -17.51
C LEU A 86 3.21 13.81 -17.83
N TRP A 87 2.39 14.14 -16.84
CA TRP A 87 1.15 14.88 -17.06
C TRP A 87 1.10 16.20 -16.28
N GLN A 88 0.76 16.16 -14.99
CA GLN A 88 0.62 17.36 -14.17
C GLN A 88 0.68 17.04 -12.68
N PHE A 89 1.23 17.99 -11.91
CA PHE A 89 1.13 18.02 -10.46
C PHE A 89 0.33 19.26 -10.01
N PRO A 90 -0.60 19.15 -9.04
CA PRO A 90 -1.06 17.91 -8.40
C PRO A 90 -1.88 17.04 -9.37
N ILE A 91 -1.86 15.72 -9.15
CA ILE A 91 -2.50 14.75 -10.06
C ILE A 91 -4.04 14.90 -9.96
N PRO A 92 -4.75 15.26 -11.05
CA PRO A 92 -6.20 15.28 -11.05
C PRO A 92 -6.73 13.84 -10.88
N PHE A 93 -7.62 13.63 -9.91
CA PHE A 93 -8.15 12.30 -9.57
C PHE A 93 -7.08 11.27 -9.18
N GLY A 94 -5.99 11.69 -8.52
CA GLY A 94 -4.82 10.83 -8.22
C GLY A 94 -5.14 9.49 -7.57
N TYR A 95 -6.09 9.43 -6.64
CA TYR A 95 -6.53 8.16 -6.03
C TYR A 95 -7.19 7.20 -7.04
N ILE A 96 -8.00 7.72 -7.96
CA ILE A 96 -8.70 6.89 -8.96
C ILE A 96 -7.71 6.36 -9.98
N LEU A 97 -6.80 7.21 -10.45
CA LEU A 97 -5.78 6.82 -11.42
C LEU A 97 -4.78 5.83 -10.85
N SER A 98 -4.47 5.96 -9.55
CA SER A 98 -3.50 5.10 -8.88
C SER A 98 -4.13 3.81 -8.36
N TRP A 99 -5.45 3.74 -8.13
CA TRP A 99 -6.14 2.56 -7.57
C TRP A 99 -5.83 1.22 -8.28
N SER A 100 -5.59 1.26 -9.58
CA SER A 100 -5.21 0.08 -10.38
C SER A 100 -3.83 -0.48 -10.01
N SER A 101 -2.93 0.34 -9.45
CA SER A 101 -1.52 -0.01 -9.21
C SER A 101 -1.28 -0.82 -7.93
N PRO A 102 -1.78 -0.44 -6.74
CA PRO A 102 -1.69 -1.26 -5.53
C PRO A 102 -2.38 -2.61 -5.70
N SER A 103 -3.53 -2.60 -6.39
CA SER A 103 -4.36 -3.79 -6.53
C SER A 103 -3.67 -4.90 -7.32
N MET A 104 -2.85 -4.59 -8.33
CA MET A 104 -2.09 -5.59 -9.07
C MET A 104 -1.05 -6.34 -8.23
N PHE A 105 -0.27 -5.63 -7.41
CA PHE A 105 0.76 -6.28 -6.58
C PHE A 105 0.15 -7.08 -5.43
N LEU A 106 -0.86 -6.51 -4.76
CA LEU A 106 -1.55 -7.18 -3.67
C LEU A 106 -2.23 -8.46 -4.16
N THR A 107 -3.01 -8.40 -5.25
CA THR A 107 -3.73 -9.56 -5.79
C THR A 107 -2.81 -10.63 -6.38
N SER A 108 -1.73 -10.22 -7.04
CA SER A 108 -0.74 -11.17 -7.55
C SER A 108 -0.05 -11.93 -6.42
N SER A 109 0.30 -11.22 -5.33
CA SER A 109 0.94 -11.82 -4.17
C SER A 109 -0.02 -12.76 -3.44
N THR A 110 -1.26 -12.33 -3.19
CA THR A 110 -2.27 -13.20 -2.54
C THR A 110 -2.60 -14.42 -3.38
N LEU A 111 -2.68 -14.29 -4.71
CA LEU A 111 -2.86 -15.43 -5.62
C LEU A 111 -1.68 -16.41 -5.53
N GLN A 112 -0.44 -15.91 -5.48
CA GLN A 112 0.73 -16.79 -5.30
C GLN A 112 0.66 -17.56 -3.97
N TYR A 113 0.26 -16.90 -2.88
CA TYR A 113 0.05 -17.57 -1.59
C TYR A 113 -1.10 -18.58 -1.65
N ALA A 114 -2.21 -18.27 -2.33
CA ALA A 114 -3.32 -19.18 -2.54
C ALA A 114 -2.93 -20.42 -3.39
N CYS A 115 -2.10 -20.25 -4.42
CA CYS A 115 -1.58 -21.37 -5.20
C CYS A 115 -0.63 -22.26 -4.37
N ARG A 116 0.23 -21.66 -3.53
CA ARG A 116 1.07 -22.42 -2.59
C ARG A 116 0.23 -23.19 -1.58
N TYR A 117 -0.83 -22.56 -1.09
CA TYR A 117 -1.83 -23.17 -0.22
C TYR A 117 -2.48 -24.39 -0.90
N GLN A 118 -3.00 -24.27 -2.13
CA GLN A 118 -3.62 -25.40 -2.83
C GLN A 118 -2.63 -26.55 -3.02
N ARG A 119 -1.37 -26.24 -3.32
CA ARG A 119 -0.31 -27.23 -3.51
C ARG A 119 0.03 -28.00 -2.23
N GLN A 120 -0.09 -27.39 -1.04
CA GLN A 120 0.08 -28.08 0.24
C GLN A 120 -1.06 -29.05 0.53
N TRP A 121 -2.29 -28.68 0.19
CA TRP A 121 -3.46 -29.55 0.37
C TRP A 121 -3.53 -30.71 -0.63
N SER A 122 -2.91 -30.57 -1.81
CA SER A 122 -2.95 -31.60 -2.85
C SER A 122 -1.89 -32.70 -2.70
N GLN A 123 -1.02 -32.64 -1.69
CA GLN A 123 -0.06 -33.73 -1.41
C GLN A 123 -0.75 -34.79 -0.53
N PRO A 124 -0.98 -36.02 -1.01
CA PRO A 124 -1.45 -37.10 -0.15
C PRO A 124 -0.37 -37.49 0.87
N CYS A 125 -0.81 -37.85 2.09
CA CYS A 125 0.05 -38.29 3.20
C CYS A 125 0.97 -39.47 2.85
#